data_AF-A0AAU8C9X7-F1
#
_entry.id   AF-A0AAU8C9X7-F1
#
_cell.length_a   1.000
_cell.length_b   1.000
_cell.length_c   1.000
_cell.angle_alpha   90.00
_cell.angle_beta   90.00
_cell.angle_gamma   90.00
#
_symmetry.space_group_name_H-M   'P 1'
#
loop_
_entity.id
_entity.type
_entity.pdbx_description
1 polymer ?
#
loop_
_entity_poly.entity_id
_entity_poly.type
_entity_poly.pdbx_seq_one_letter_code
_entity_poly.pdbx_strand_id
1 'polypeptide(L)'
;MTNMDHGKFTRVTTYFHSLLALDVFLLFFTGYSVMFNDELWWMVEFMGGNAGVLALHRIAGFGLIVLTVFWVTLMLIGPGRRKNFKAVLPTPTDAKAFIQDVQFVLGRADERHPNARQFAGYSSDEVPLLSYVGKGVVWIFTVELVLLMISGLLIWSKVGLAQFFQTKAAATAFVTFHGLLGVVMVMGIMFHIFEHGFHPAFYPVEMKAFVPKSMMPHEEHEDHEGTGIELLSLRPTWKWAVNVAGAAVVIGIVSVLVGSIFDSGYPVPAGLTVGGGPTSILLTIGINVGMFVLLLGVVLSTYGNVLRARYEQQVASDEHDSEPEAAADGGQPRDE
;
A
#
# COMPACT_ATOMS: atom_id res chain seq x y z
N MET A 1 18.23 -14.59 3.35
CA MET A 1 17.89 -13.47 2.44
C MET A 1 16.36 -13.47 2.28
N THR A 2 15.71 -12.32 2.08
CA THR A 2 14.28 -12.27 1.72
C THR A 2 14.11 -12.76 0.28
N ASN A 3 13.10 -13.58 -0.02
CA ASN A 3 12.89 -14.07 -1.38
C ASN A 3 12.72 -12.90 -2.36
N MET A 4 13.44 -12.95 -3.48
CA MET A 4 13.52 -11.91 -4.51
C MET A 4 12.90 -12.40 -5.85
N ASP A 5 12.41 -13.63 -5.95
CA ASP A 5 12.03 -14.27 -7.23
C ASP A 5 10.72 -13.77 -7.87
N HIS A 6 10.13 -12.68 -7.37
CA HIS A 6 8.83 -12.20 -7.85
C HIS A 6 8.82 -10.72 -8.26
N GLY A 7 9.98 -10.10 -8.51
CA GLY A 7 10.02 -8.73 -9.02
C GLY A 7 9.36 -8.62 -10.39
N LYS A 8 8.16 -8.04 -10.45
CA LYS A 8 7.42 -7.79 -11.71
C LYS A 8 7.23 -6.30 -12.00
N PHE A 9 7.71 -5.42 -11.12
CA PHE A 9 7.53 -3.97 -11.22
C PHE A 9 8.70 -3.27 -11.91
N THR A 10 8.41 -2.17 -12.60
CA THR A 10 9.43 -1.31 -13.22
C THR A 10 9.97 -0.31 -12.19
N ARG A 11 11.13 0.31 -12.48
CA ARG A 11 11.65 1.42 -11.65
C ARG A 11 10.59 2.49 -11.41
N VAL A 12 9.91 2.93 -12.47
CA VAL A 12 8.84 3.92 -12.39
C VAL A 12 7.72 3.47 -11.45
N THR A 13 7.29 2.21 -11.53
CA THR A 13 6.27 1.65 -10.65
C THR A 13 6.71 1.65 -9.18
N THR A 14 7.96 1.28 -8.88
CA THR A 14 8.47 1.24 -7.49
C THR A 14 8.60 2.63 -6.86
N TYR A 15 9.05 3.63 -7.63
CA TYR A 15 9.08 5.02 -7.19
C TYR A 15 7.68 5.59 -7.02
N PHE A 16 6.79 5.35 -7.99
CA PHE A 16 5.39 5.76 -7.92
C PHE A 16 4.70 5.17 -6.69
N HIS A 17 4.89 3.87 -6.42
CA HIS A 17 4.36 3.22 -5.22
C HIS A 17 4.85 3.90 -3.94
N SER A 18 6.15 4.19 -3.84
CA SER A 18 6.72 4.84 -2.65
C SER A 18 6.19 6.26 -2.43
N LEU A 19 6.05 7.05 -3.50
CA LEU A 19 5.50 8.40 -3.44
C LEU A 19 3.99 8.38 -3.14
N LEU A 20 3.25 7.49 -3.79
CA LEU A 20 1.82 7.31 -3.54
C LEU A 20 1.58 6.84 -2.10
N ALA A 21 2.38 5.91 -1.58
CA ALA A 21 2.28 5.46 -0.21
C ALA A 21 2.50 6.62 0.78
N LEU A 22 3.52 7.45 0.57
CA LEU A 22 3.78 8.62 1.42
C LEU A 22 2.60 9.61 1.42
N ASP A 23 2.07 9.92 0.24
CA ASP A 23 0.94 10.83 0.06
C ASP A 23 -0.35 10.27 0.69
N VAL A 24 -0.64 9.00 0.47
CA VAL A 24 -1.76 8.27 1.08
C VAL A 24 -1.62 8.24 2.61
N PHE A 25 -0.44 7.96 3.16
CA PHE A 25 -0.25 8.00 4.62
C PHE A 25 -0.53 9.39 5.19
N LEU A 26 -0.07 10.47 4.53
CA LEU A 26 -0.37 11.83 4.97
C LEU A 26 -1.87 12.15 4.91
N LEU A 27 -2.56 11.72 3.85
CA LEU A 27 -4.01 11.81 3.73
C LEU A 27 -4.74 11.08 4.86
N PHE A 28 -4.30 9.88 5.23
CA PHE A 28 -4.92 9.12 6.31
C PHE A 28 -4.57 9.66 7.69
N PHE A 29 -3.34 10.09 7.96
CA PHE A 29 -3.01 10.74 9.22
C PHE A 29 -3.87 11.97 9.46
N THR A 30 -4.05 12.80 8.42
CA THR A 30 -4.88 13.99 8.52
C THR A 30 -6.37 13.67 8.56
N GLY A 31 -6.88 12.83 7.64
CA GLY A 31 -8.30 12.48 7.54
C GLY A 31 -8.82 11.69 8.75
N TYR A 32 -8.02 10.74 9.26
CA TYR A 32 -8.31 10.01 10.48
C TYR A 32 -8.39 10.97 11.67
N SER A 33 -7.43 11.89 11.80
CA SER A 33 -7.45 12.87 12.90
C SER A 33 -8.63 13.84 12.84
N VAL A 34 -9.14 14.18 11.65
CA VAL A 34 -10.38 14.98 11.53
C VAL A 34 -11.60 14.17 11.93
N MET A 35 -11.67 12.91 11.51
CA MET A 35 -12.84 12.06 11.74
C MET A 35 -12.94 11.56 13.18
N PHE A 36 -11.82 11.41 13.89
CA PHE A 36 -11.77 10.88 15.25
C PHE A 36 -10.98 11.83 16.14
N ASN A 37 -11.33 13.12 16.09
CA ASN A 37 -10.53 14.18 16.71
C ASN A 37 -10.48 14.05 18.24
N ASP A 38 -11.50 13.45 18.84
CA ASP A 38 -11.59 13.27 20.29
C ASP A 38 -10.58 12.20 20.76
N GLU A 39 -10.49 11.07 20.04
CA GLU A 39 -9.54 10.00 20.33
C GLU A 39 -8.11 10.30 19.86
N LEU A 40 -7.96 11.14 18.83
CA LEU A 40 -6.68 11.51 18.22
C LEU A 40 -6.33 12.99 18.45
N TRP A 41 -6.78 13.57 19.56
CA TRP A 41 -6.52 14.97 19.92
C TRP A 41 -5.03 15.35 19.83
N TRP A 42 -4.13 14.42 20.17
CA TRP A 42 -2.68 14.63 20.13
C TRP A 42 -2.14 14.79 18.71
N MET A 43 -2.74 14.09 17.72
CA MET A 43 -2.40 14.27 16.31
C MET A 43 -2.90 15.61 15.79
N VAL A 44 -4.12 16.00 16.20
CA VAL A 44 -4.69 17.30 15.85
C VAL A 44 -3.81 18.42 16.40
N GLU A 45 -3.39 18.35 17.66
CA GLU A 45 -2.48 19.31 18.28
C GLU A 45 -1.12 19.34 17.60
N PHE A 46 -0.52 18.18 17.33
CA PHE A 46 0.77 18.05 16.64
C PHE A 46 0.77 18.73 15.25
N MET A 47 -0.36 18.68 14.55
CA MET A 47 -0.53 19.32 13.23
C MET A 47 -0.95 20.79 13.30
N GLY A 48 -0.98 21.41 14.48
CA GLY A 48 -1.34 22.82 14.65
C GLY A 48 -2.85 23.08 14.73
N GLY A 49 -3.61 22.11 15.25
CA GLY A 49 -5.06 22.18 15.39
C GLY A 49 -5.82 21.84 14.09
N ASN A 50 -7.15 21.92 14.14
CA ASN A 50 -8.01 21.54 13.00
C ASN A 50 -7.72 22.34 11.72
N ALA A 51 -7.31 23.60 11.84
CA ALA A 51 -6.90 24.40 10.68
C ALA A 51 -5.66 23.81 9.98
N GLY A 52 -4.65 23.40 10.75
CA GLY A 52 -3.44 22.78 10.23
C GLY A 52 -3.70 21.40 9.64
N VAL A 53 -4.48 20.55 10.33
CA VAL A 53 -4.89 19.24 9.81
C VAL A 53 -5.60 19.37 8.47
N LEU A 54 -6.59 20.27 8.35
CA LEU A 54 -7.32 20.48 7.10
C LEU A 54 -6.44 21.06 5.98
N ALA A 55 -5.47 21.93 6.32
CA ALA A 55 -4.53 22.46 5.33
C ALA A 55 -3.62 21.35 4.79
N LEU A 56 -3.03 20.52 5.67
CA LEU A 56 -2.21 19.38 5.30
C LEU A 56 -3.00 18.36 4.48
N HIS A 57 -4.24 18.04 4.88
CA HIS A 57 -5.11 17.13 4.15
C HIS A 57 -5.36 17.60 2.71
N ARG A 58 -5.60 18.90 2.52
CA ARG A 58 -5.80 19.49 1.18
C ARG A 58 -4.52 19.48 0.35
N ILE A 59 -3.37 19.76 0.96
CA ILE A 59 -2.07 19.70 0.27
C ILE A 59 -1.80 18.27 -0.22
N ALA A 60 -1.98 17.27 0.64
CA ALA A 60 -1.85 15.86 0.28
C ALA A 60 -2.90 15.45 -0.77
N GLY A 61 -4.15 15.92 -0.65
CA GLY A 61 -5.18 15.68 -1.65
C GLY A 61 -4.84 16.23 -3.04
N PHE A 62 -4.17 17.40 -3.09
CA PHE A 62 -3.62 17.93 -4.33
C PHE A 62 -2.46 17.07 -4.85
N GLY A 63 -1.58 16.58 -3.97
CA GLY A 63 -0.53 15.61 -4.28
C GLY A 63 -1.08 14.35 -4.96
N LEU A 64 -2.14 13.77 -4.40
CA LEU A 64 -2.82 12.60 -4.95
C LEU A 64 -3.36 12.84 -6.36
N ILE A 65 -3.93 14.03 -6.61
CA ILE A 65 -4.42 14.42 -7.93
C ILE A 65 -3.26 14.45 -8.93
N VAL A 66 -2.14 15.09 -8.58
CA VAL A 66 -0.96 15.18 -9.45
C VAL A 66 -0.40 13.78 -9.74
N LEU A 67 -0.23 12.94 -8.71
CA LEU A 67 0.24 11.56 -8.84
C LEU A 67 -0.68 10.74 -9.74
N THR A 68 -2.00 10.89 -9.57
CA THR A 68 -2.99 10.18 -10.36
C THR A 68 -2.97 10.63 -11.82
N VAL A 69 -2.90 11.94 -12.09
CA VAL A 69 -2.77 12.47 -13.46
C VAL A 69 -1.50 11.94 -14.13
N PHE A 70 -0.37 11.94 -13.42
CA PHE A 70 0.87 11.36 -13.89
C PHE A 70 0.69 9.87 -14.25
N TRP A 71 0.11 9.08 -13.35
CA TRP A 71 -0.06 7.63 -13.55
C TRP A 71 -1.02 7.29 -14.68
N VAL A 72 -2.16 7.99 -14.75
CA VAL A 72 -3.13 7.84 -15.85
C VAL A 72 -2.49 8.22 -17.18
N THR A 73 -1.70 9.29 -17.22
CA THR A 73 -0.95 9.69 -18.43
C THR A 73 -0.01 8.57 -18.86
N LEU A 74 0.81 8.03 -17.94
CA LEU A 74 1.67 6.88 -18.24
C LEU A 74 0.89 5.66 -18.73
N MET A 75 -0.29 5.37 -18.18
CA MET A 75 -1.12 4.27 -18.66
C MET A 75 -1.66 4.50 -20.06
N LEU A 76 -2.02 5.74 -20.42
CA LEU A 76 -2.66 6.05 -21.70
C LEU A 76 -1.66 6.16 -22.87
N ILE A 77 -0.48 6.74 -22.62
CA ILE A 77 0.51 7.03 -23.67
C ILE A 77 1.84 6.29 -23.49
N GLY A 78 2.06 5.62 -22.35
CA GLY A 78 3.32 4.96 -22.05
C GLY A 78 3.53 3.61 -22.74
N PRO A 79 4.77 3.08 -22.69
CA PRO A 79 5.11 1.78 -23.24
C PRO A 79 4.31 0.66 -22.59
N GLY A 80 3.84 -0.31 -23.40
CA GLY A 80 3.11 -1.47 -22.88
C GLY A 80 1.66 -1.21 -22.46
N ARG A 81 1.10 -0.01 -22.70
CA ARG A 81 -0.27 0.38 -22.30
C ARG A 81 -1.35 -0.69 -22.45
N ARG A 82 -1.43 -1.31 -23.64
CA ARG A 82 -2.48 -2.31 -23.95
C ARG A 82 -2.25 -3.62 -23.19
N LYS A 83 -0.99 -4.03 -23.01
CA LYS A 83 -0.63 -5.24 -22.28
C LYS A 83 -0.88 -5.05 -20.79
N ASN A 84 -0.44 -3.93 -20.23
CA ASN A 84 -0.59 -3.60 -18.82
C ASN A 84 -2.07 -3.43 -18.44
N PHE A 85 -2.84 -2.68 -19.25
CA PHE A 85 -4.27 -2.50 -19.00
C PHE A 85 -5.05 -3.81 -19.08
N LYS A 86 -4.80 -4.63 -20.11
CA LYS A 86 -5.45 -5.96 -20.23
C LYS A 86 -5.11 -6.89 -19.07
N ALA A 87 -3.90 -6.81 -18.51
CA ALA A 87 -3.48 -7.67 -17.40
C ALA A 87 -4.26 -7.40 -16.09
N VAL A 88 -4.72 -6.17 -15.89
CA VAL A 88 -5.48 -5.76 -14.69
C VAL A 88 -6.98 -6.03 -14.82
N LEU A 89 -7.49 -6.21 -16.04
CA LEU A 89 -8.92 -6.46 -16.26
C LEU A 89 -9.33 -7.84 -15.71
N PRO A 90 -10.47 -7.93 -15.00
CA PRO A 90 -11.07 -9.20 -14.65
C PRO A 90 -11.44 -10.00 -15.91
N THR A 91 -11.23 -11.29 -15.84
CA THR A 91 -11.47 -12.26 -16.93
C THR A 91 -12.37 -13.38 -16.41
N PRO A 92 -13.06 -14.13 -17.30
CA PRO A 92 -13.85 -15.28 -16.87
C PRO A 92 -13.04 -16.34 -16.11
N THR A 93 -11.73 -16.43 -16.35
CA THR A 93 -10.82 -17.32 -15.62
C THR A 93 -10.67 -16.90 -14.16
N ASP A 94 -10.79 -15.61 -13.84
CA ASP A 94 -10.74 -15.13 -12.45
C ASP A 94 -11.96 -15.62 -11.65
N ALA A 95 -13.14 -15.72 -12.29
CA ALA A 95 -14.33 -16.29 -11.66
C ALA A 95 -14.19 -17.80 -11.39
N LYS A 96 -13.59 -18.55 -12.34
CA LYS A 96 -13.25 -19.97 -12.12
C LYS A 96 -12.24 -20.14 -10.99
N ALA A 97 -11.24 -19.25 -10.94
CA ALA A 97 -10.24 -19.24 -9.89
C ALA A 97 -10.87 -19.01 -8.51
N PHE A 98 -11.76 -18.04 -8.39
CA PHE A 98 -12.52 -17.79 -7.16
C PHE A 98 -13.33 -19.00 -6.71
N ILE A 99 -14.09 -19.62 -7.62
CA ILE A 99 -14.92 -20.79 -7.29
C ILE A 99 -14.05 -21.95 -6.77
N GLN A 100 -12.94 -22.26 -7.45
CA GLN A 100 -12.04 -23.32 -7.00
C GLN A 100 -11.32 -22.95 -5.71
N ASP A 101 -10.94 -21.70 -5.49
CA ASP A 101 -10.31 -21.26 -4.24
C ASP A 101 -11.27 -21.43 -3.04
N VAL A 102 -12.56 -21.11 -3.23
CA VAL A 102 -13.62 -21.40 -2.25
C VAL A 102 -13.76 -22.91 -2.02
N GLN A 103 -13.75 -23.73 -3.07
CA GLN A 103 -13.80 -25.19 -2.93
C GLN A 103 -12.59 -25.72 -2.17
N PHE A 104 -11.39 -25.21 -2.46
CA PHE A 104 -10.15 -25.56 -1.77
C PHE A 104 -10.22 -25.22 -0.28
N VAL A 105 -10.64 -24.00 0.08
CA VAL A 105 -10.81 -23.58 1.49
C VAL A 105 -11.84 -24.45 2.22
N LEU A 106 -12.88 -24.92 1.52
CA LEU A 106 -13.88 -25.84 2.06
C LEU A 106 -13.45 -27.32 2.05
N GLY A 107 -12.22 -27.62 1.64
CA GLY A 107 -11.69 -29.00 1.55
C GLY A 107 -12.34 -29.84 0.44
N ARG A 108 -12.94 -29.21 -0.57
CA ARG A 108 -13.61 -29.85 -1.73
C ARG A 108 -12.75 -29.86 -2.99
N ALA A 109 -11.56 -29.28 -2.94
CA ALA A 109 -10.56 -29.35 -3.99
C ALA A 109 -9.18 -29.58 -3.35
N ASP A 110 -8.35 -30.39 -4.00
CA ASP A 110 -7.02 -30.75 -3.49
C ASP A 110 -6.00 -29.62 -3.67
N GLU A 111 -6.22 -28.74 -4.65
CA GLU A 111 -5.33 -27.62 -4.95
C GLU A 111 -6.10 -26.34 -5.32
N ARG A 112 -5.45 -25.19 -5.07
CA ARG A 112 -5.91 -23.89 -5.54
C ARG A 112 -5.72 -23.75 -7.05
N HIS A 113 -6.64 -23.03 -7.68
CA HIS A 113 -6.52 -22.65 -9.09
C HIS A 113 -5.22 -21.87 -9.33
N PRO A 114 -4.52 -22.03 -10.47
CA PRO A 114 -3.29 -21.30 -10.77
C PRO A 114 -3.43 -19.77 -10.62
N ASN A 115 -4.52 -19.20 -11.13
CA ASN A 115 -4.83 -17.76 -10.96
C ASN A 115 -5.23 -17.31 -9.54
N ALA A 116 -5.31 -18.22 -8.57
CA ALA A 116 -5.48 -17.92 -7.14
C ALA A 116 -4.14 -17.99 -6.37
N ARG A 117 -3.08 -18.50 -7.00
CA ARG A 117 -1.73 -18.55 -6.43
C ARG A 117 -1.17 -17.13 -6.49
N GLN A 118 -0.91 -16.53 -5.33
CA GLN A 118 -0.38 -15.17 -5.20
C GLN A 118 1.01 -15.14 -4.57
N PHE A 119 1.33 -16.14 -3.75
CA PHE A 119 2.58 -16.20 -2.98
C PHE A 119 3.03 -17.65 -2.81
N ALA A 120 4.36 -17.83 -2.84
CA ALA A 120 5.13 -18.98 -2.40
C ALA A 120 4.95 -20.34 -3.10
N GLY A 121 6.07 -21.02 -3.38
CA GLY A 121 6.12 -22.42 -3.84
C GLY A 121 5.86 -22.63 -5.34
N TYR A 122 5.79 -21.56 -6.13
CA TYR A 122 5.62 -21.61 -7.60
C TYR A 122 6.52 -20.58 -8.28
N SER A 123 7.18 -20.98 -9.38
CA SER A 123 8.11 -20.12 -10.12
C SER A 123 7.43 -18.86 -10.65
N SER A 124 8.22 -17.84 -10.97
CA SER A 124 7.70 -16.53 -11.39
C SER A 124 6.85 -16.58 -12.67
N ASP A 125 7.06 -17.61 -13.49
CA ASP A 125 6.33 -17.93 -14.73
C ASP A 125 5.05 -18.74 -14.48
N GLU A 126 5.00 -19.53 -13.39
CA GLU A 126 3.82 -20.30 -12.98
C GLU A 126 2.78 -19.45 -12.23
N VAL A 127 3.23 -18.36 -11.61
CA VAL A 127 2.36 -17.41 -10.90
C VAL A 127 1.96 -16.29 -11.86
N PRO A 128 0.66 -15.97 -12.03
CA PRO A 128 0.26 -14.83 -12.84
C PRO A 128 0.87 -13.53 -12.34
N LEU A 129 0.98 -12.52 -13.22
CA LEU A 129 1.40 -11.16 -12.82
C LEU A 129 0.52 -10.61 -11.70
N LEU A 130 -0.79 -10.83 -11.82
CA LEU A 130 -1.82 -10.49 -10.84
C LEU A 130 -2.74 -11.70 -10.69
N SER A 131 -2.81 -12.28 -9.48
CA SER A 131 -3.86 -13.24 -9.11
C SER A 131 -5.23 -12.56 -9.16
N TYR A 132 -6.31 -13.34 -9.13
CA TYR A 132 -7.66 -12.75 -9.07
C TYR A 132 -7.84 -11.85 -7.84
N VAL A 133 -7.23 -12.23 -6.71
CA VAL A 133 -7.19 -11.43 -5.47
C VAL A 133 -6.41 -10.15 -5.70
N GLY A 134 -5.21 -10.22 -6.29
CA GLY A 134 -4.39 -9.05 -6.61
C GLY A 134 -5.08 -8.08 -7.56
N LYS A 135 -5.79 -8.58 -8.58
CA LYS A 135 -6.65 -7.74 -9.44
C LYS A 135 -7.77 -7.08 -8.63
N GLY A 136 -8.41 -7.84 -7.73
CA GLY A 136 -9.43 -7.32 -6.81
C GLY A 136 -8.90 -6.16 -5.97
N VAL A 137 -7.74 -6.31 -5.35
CA VAL A 137 -7.08 -5.26 -4.56
C VAL A 137 -6.79 -4.02 -5.42
N VAL A 138 -6.23 -4.19 -6.62
CA VAL A 138 -5.98 -3.07 -7.54
C VAL A 138 -7.27 -2.31 -7.87
N TRP A 139 -8.36 -3.02 -8.17
CA TRP A 139 -9.64 -2.39 -8.51
C TRP A 139 -10.31 -1.70 -7.33
N ILE A 140 -10.31 -2.34 -6.15
CA ILE A 140 -10.86 -1.73 -4.93
C ILE A 140 -10.12 -0.43 -4.62
N PHE A 141 -8.78 -0.46 -4.55
CA PHE A 141 -7.98 0.74 -4.30
C PHE A 141 -8.17 1.80 -5.39
N THR A 142 -8.25 1.40 -6.67
CA THR A 142 -8.45 2.35 -7.77
C THR A 142 -9.81 3.05 -7.67
N VAL A 143 -10.88 2.29 -7.45
CA VAL A 143 -12.24 2.85 -7.34
C VAL A 143 -12.36 3.71 -6.10
N GLU A 144 -11.87 3.25 -4.95
CA GLU A 144 -11.93 3.99 -3.69
C GLU A 144 -11.14 5.30 -3.76
N LEU A 145 -9.91 5.28 -4.28
CA LEU A 145 -9.11 6.51 -4.46
C LEU A 145 -9.78 7.49 -5.43
N VAL A 146 -10.37 7.01 -6.53
CA VAL A 146 -11.10 7.88 -7.47
C VAL A 146 -12.33 8.50 -6.80
N LEU A 147 -13.12 7.72 -6.07
CA LEU A 147 -14.30 8.22 -5.37
C LEU A 147 -13.92 9.20 -4.25
N LEU A 148 -12.85 8.93 -3.49
CA LEU A 148 -12.29 9.85 -2.50
C LEU A 148 -11.81 11.14 -3.14
N MET A 149 -11.12 11.08 -4.29
CA MET A 149 -10.65 12.25 -5.00
C MET A 149 -11.81 13.13 -5.49
N ILE A 150 -12.81 12.52 -6.13
CA ILE A 150 -14.00 13.23 -6.63
C ILE A 150 -14.78 13.85 -5.46
N SER A 151 -15.09 13.06 -4.42
CA SER A 151 -15.82 13.56 -3.27
C SER A 151 -15.03 14.64 -2.51
N GLY A 152 -13.71 14.50 -2.40
CA GLY A 152 -12.80 15.49 -1.80
C GLY A 152 -12.80 16.82 -2.55
N LEU A 153 -12.76 16.78 -3.89
CA LEU A 153 -12.88 17.95 -4.75
C LEU A 153 -14.25 18.63 -4.62
N LEU A 154 -15.34 17.85 -4.53
CA LEU A 154 -16.68 18.40 -4.33
C LEU A 154 -16.82 19.12 -2.99
N ILE A 155 -16.29 18.54 -1.91
CA ILE A 155 -16.34 19.16 -0.56
C ILE A 155 -15.24 20.21 -0.34
N TRP A 156 -14.37 20.44 -1.33
CA TRP A 156 -13.33 21.48 -1.26
C TRP A 156 -13.92 22.85 -0.97
N SER A 157 -15.09 23.15 -1.56
CA SER A 157 -15.93 24.30 -1.23
C SER A 157 -17.31 23.84 -0.78
N LYS A 158 -17.47 23.54 0.51
CA LYS A 158 -18.76 23.17 1.12
C LYS A 158 -19.84 24.22 0.87
N VAL A 159 -19.46 25.50 0.88
CA VAL A 159 -20.37 26.63 0.59
C VAL A 159 -20.82 26.62 -0.86
N GLY A 160 -19.88 26.46 -1.80
CA GLY A 160 -20.20 26.38 -3.23
C GLY A 160 -21.10 25.17 -3.54
N LEU A 161 -20.83 24.03 -2.91
CA LEU A 161 -21.63 22.82 -3.05
C LEU A 161 -23.06 23.00 -2.50
N ALA A 162 -23.20 23.60 -1.33
CA ALA A 162 -24.51 23.92 -0.74
C ALA A 162 -25.29 24.93 -1.59
N GLN A 163 -24.62 25.90 -2.21
CA GLN A 163 -25.23 26.85 -3.13
C GLN A 163 -25.66 26.17 -4.44
N PHE A 164 -24.81 25.33 -5.03
CA PHE A 164 -25.13 24.63 -6.28
C PHE A 164 -26.38 23.75 -6.16
N PHE A 165 -26.49 22.99 -5.07
CA PHE A 165 -27.67 22.14 -4.80
C PHE A 165 -28.80 22.87 -4.04
N GLN A 166 -28.62 24.16 -3.70
CA GLN A 166 -29.55 24.96 -2.90
C GLN A 166 -29.94 24.30 -1.56
N THR A 167 -29.03 23.53 -0.96
CA THR A 167 -29.28 22.82 0.30
C THR A 167 -28.00 22.49 1.06
N LYS A 168 -28.01 22.73 2.38
CA LYS A 168 -26.93 22.31 3.29
C LYS A 168 -26.87 20.79 3.47
N ALA A 169 -27.96 20.08 3.19
CA ALA A 169 -28.02 18.62 3.27
C ALA A 169 -27.08 17.96 2.25
N ALA A 170 -26.95 18.54 1.05
CA ALA A 170 -26.04 18.03 0.02
C ALA A 170 -24.59 18.12 0.46
N ALA A 171 -24.17 19.27 1.01
CA ALA A 171 -22.82 19.43 1.54
C ALA A 171 -22.54 18.45 2.69
N THR A 172 -23.51 18.23 3.57
CA THR A 172 -23.39 17.25 4.67
C THR A 172 -23.26 15.83 4.12
N ALA A 173 -24.11 15.44 3.18
CA ALA A 173 -24.09 14.11 2.56
C ALA A 173 -22.75 13.80 1.88
N PHE A 174 -22.17 14.74 1.13
CA PHE A 174 -20.87 14.54 0.50
C PHE A 174 -19.72 14.48 1.49
N VAL A 175 -19.77 15.24 2.59
CA VAL A 175 -18.77 15.13 3.68
C VAL A 175 -18.85 13.76 4.34
N THR A 176 -20.05 13.31 4.71
CA THR A 176 -20.25 11.98 5.30
C THR A 176 -19.83 10.87 4.33
N PHE A 177 -20.17 10.99 3.05
CA PHE A 177 -19.76 10.04 2.02
C PHE A 177 -18.23 9.96 1.89
N HIS A 178 -17.54 11.10 1.84
CA HIS A 178 -16.08 11.14 1.81
C HIS A 178 -15.47 10.51 3.07
N GLY A 179 -16.00 10.83 4.25
CA GLY A 179 -15.55 10.27 5.52
C GLY A 179 -15.71 8.74 5.58
N LEU A 180 -16.88 8.22 5.20
CA LEU A 180 -17.16 6.78 5.17
C LEU A 180 -16.31 6.04 4.13
N LEU A 181 -16.06 6.62 2.96
CA LEU A 181 -15.09 6.06 2.01
C LEU A 181 -13.69 6.01 2.61
N GLY A 182 -13.30 7.03 3.39
CA GLY A 182 -12.05 7.05 4.13
C GLY A 182 -11.97 5.90 5.14
N VAL A 183 -13.06 5.61 5.86
CA VAL A 183 -13.14 4.45 6.78
C VAL A 183 -12.91 3.14 6.05
N VAL A 184 -13.58 2.89 4.93
CA VAL A 184 -13.40 1.63 4.19
C VAL A 184 -11.95 1.52 3.66
N MET A 185 -11.42 2.58 3.08
CA MET A 185 -10.07 2.60 2.53
C MET A 185 -8.99 2.44 3.62
N VAL A 186 -9.16 3.03 4.82
CA VAL A 186 -8.18 2.86 5.90
C VAL A 186 -8.11 1.40 6.36
N MET A 187 -9.23 0.67 6.34
CA MET A 187 -9.24 -0.77 6.60
C MET A 187 -8.43 -1.52 5.54
N GLY A 188 -8.65 -1.22 4.27
CA GLY A 188 -7.87 -1.78 3.16
C GLY A 188 -6.38 -1.53 3.30
N ILE A 189 -5.98 -0.33 3.73
CA ILE A 189 -4.58 0.03 3.96
C ILE A 189 -3.99 -0.71 5.16
N MET A 190 -4.71 -0.83 6.28
CA MET A 190 -4.24 -1.60 7.43
C MET A 190 -4.03 -3.08 7.06
N PHE A 191 -4.94 -3.66 6.27
CA PHE A 191 -4.76 -5.01 5.73
C PHE A 191 -3.57 -5.11 4.78
N HIS A 192 -3.39 -4.13 3.88
CA HIS A 192 -2.26 -4.09 2.96
C HIS A 192 -0.90 -4.05 3.69
N ILE A 193 -0.79 -3.23 4.74
CA ILE A 193 0.40 -3.17 5.60
C ILE A 193 0.68 -4.54 6.23
N PHE A 194 -0.36 -5.19 6.75
CA PHE A 194 -0.23 -6.51 7.37
C PHE A 194 0.19 -7.60 6.36
N GLU A 195 -0.51 -7.69 5.23
CA GLU A 195 -0.29 -8.70 4.21
C GLU A 195 1.15 -8.63 3.68
N HIS A 196 1.63 -7.44 3.32
CA HIS A 196 2.95 -7.29 2.68
C HIS A 196 4.10 -7.10 3.69
N GLY A 197 3.83 -6.69 4.92
CA GLY A 197 4.84 -6.57 5.98
C GLY A 197 5.08 -7.87 6.75
N PHE A 198 4.05 -8.70 6.91
CA PHE A 198 4.08 -9.84 7.84
C PHE A 198 3.89 -11.20 7.17
N HIS A 199 3.89 -11.25 5.82
CA HIS A 199 3.89 -12.52 5.10
C HIS A 199 5.12 -13.38 5.47
N PRO A 200 4.97 -14.68 5.79
CA PRO A 200 6.07 -15.54 6.22
C PRO A 200 7.24 -15.59 5.24
N ALA A 201 6.96 -15.60 3.93
CA ALA A 201 7.99 -15.68 2.90
C ALA A 201 8.79 -14.36 2.70
N PHE A 202 8.25 -13.23 3.14
CA PHE A 202 8.81 -11.90 2.84
C PHE A 202 9.07 -11.04 4.09
N TYR A 203 8.77 -11.55 5.28
CA TYR A 203 8.96 -10.81 6.52
C TYR A 203 10.42 -10.34 6.68
N PRO A 204 10.67 -9.05 7.00
CA PRO A 204 9.70 -8.06 7.49
C PRO A 204 9.06 -7.13 6.45
N VAL A 205 9.40 -7.24 5.17
CA VAL A 205 8.76 -6.43 4.11
C VAL A 205 8.95 -7.09 2.75
N GLU A 206 7.89 -7.12 1.94
CA GLU A 206 7.96 -7.61 0.56
C GLU A 206 8.69 -6.65 -0.37
N MET A 207 9.85 -7.07 -0.87
CA MET A 207 10.74 -6.22 -1.67
C MET A 207 10.24 -5.95 -3.09
N LYS A 208 9.25 -6.68 -3.60
CA LYS A 208 8.72 -6.50 -4.97
C LYS A 208 8.19 -5.09 -5.24
N ALA A 209 7.73 -4.40 -4.20
CA ALA A 209 7.19 -3.05 -4.30
C ALA A 209 8.28 -1.97 -4.39
N PHE A 210 9.52 -2.33 -4.03
CA PHE A 210 10.64 -1.40 -3.92
C PHE A 210 11.74 -1.68 -4.94
N VAL A 211 12.09 -2.95 -5.19
CA VAL A 211 13.16 -3.31 -6.13
C VAL A 211 12.56 -3.62 -7.51
N PRO A 212 13.03 -2.97 -8.59
CA PRO A 212 12.52 -3.22 -9.93
C PRO A 212 12.98 -4.58 -10.47
N LYS A 213 12.16 -5.18 -11.34
CA LYS A 213 12.45 -6.46 -12.02
C LYS A 213 13.85 -6.49 -12.65
N SER A 214 14.26 -5.39 -13.28
CA SER A 214 15.55 -5.29 -13.97
C SER A 214 16.78 -5.41 -13.08
N MET A 215 16.62 -5.33 -11.76
CA MET A 215 17.70 -5.48 -10.79
C MET A 215 17.62 -6.80 -10.02
N MET A 216 16.55 -7.58 -10.22
CA MET A 216 16.42 -8.86 -9.53
C MET A 216 17.43 -9.83 -10.14
N PRO A 217 18.12 -10.65 -9.31
CA PRO A 217 19.03 -11.65 -9.83
C PRO A 217 18.23 -12.60 -10.74
N HIS A 218 18.65 -12.70 -11.99
CA HIS A 218 18.19 -13.74 -12.90
C HIS A 218 19.14 -14.92 -12.73
N GLU A 219 19.06 -15.62 -11.60
CA GLU A 219 19.76 -16.91 -11.52
C GLU A 219 18.93 -17.92 -12.33
N GLU A 220 19.39 -18.21 -13.55
CA GLU A 220 19.13 -19.50 -14.21
C GLU A 220 19.75 -20.59 -13.32
N HIS A 221 19.09 -20.94 -12.22
CA HIS A 221 19.41 -22.18 -11.53
C HIS A 221 18.92 -23.33 -12.41
N GLU A 222 19.75 -23.73 -13.38
CA GLU A 222 19.51 -24.90 -14.23
C GLU A 222 19.33 -26.20 -13.40
N ASP A 223 19.68 -26.21 -12.11
CA ASP A 223 19.73 -27.40 -11.26
C ASP A 223 18.71 -27.45 -10.10
N HIS A 224 17.83 -26.46 -9.92
CA HIS A 224 16.84 -26.46 -8.83
C HIS A 224 15.40 -26.40 -9.34
N GLU A 225 14.67 -27.52 -9.22
CA GLU A 225 13.21 -27.55 -9.34
C GLU A 225 12.58 -26.84 -8.13
N GLY A 226 12.44 -25.50 -8.18
CA GLY A 226 11.86 -24.75 -7.07
C GLY A 226 11.92 -23.22 -7.17
N THR A 227 11.52 -22.54 -6.10
CA THR A 227 11.44 -21.08 -5.99
C THR A 227 12.42 -20.49 -4.98
N GLY A 228 13.28 -21.33 -4.43
CA GLY A 228 14.13 -21.00 -3.28
C GLY A 228 13.38 -20.77 -1.98
N ILE A 229 12.03 -20.73 -1.96
CA ILE A 229 11.23 -20.53 -0.73
C ILE A 229 11.31 -21.74 0.18
N GLU A 230 11.36 -22.93 -0.41
CA GLU A 230 11.63 -24.20 0.27
C GLU A 230 12.97 -24.23 1.01
N LEU A 231 13.93 -23.37 0.62
CA LEU A 231 15.23 -23.21 1.29
C LEU A 231 15.19 -22.18 2.43
N LEU A 232 14.08 -21.44 2.58
CA LEU A 232 13.96 -20.40 3.60
C LEU A 232 13.46 -20.96 4.93
N SER A 233 14.20 -20.69 5.99
CA SER A 233 13.71 -20.86 7.36
C SER A 233 12.97 -19.62 7.84
N LEU A 234 11.83 -19.79 8.52
CA LEU A 234 11.12 -18.69 9.16
C LEU A 234 12.02 -18.01 10.21
N ARG A 235 12.00 -16.67 10.24
CA ARG A 235 12.68 -15.93 11.30
C ARG A 235 12.05 -16.27 12.66
N PRO A 236 12.84 -16.47 13.73
CA PRO A 236 12.30 -16.82 15.06
C PRO A 236 11.27 -15.82 15.59
N THR A 237 11.42 -14.53 15.24
CA THR A 237 10.53 -13.45 15.67
C THR A 237 9.21 -13.37 14.89
N TRP A 238 9.12 -14.01 13.71
CA TRP A 238 7.97 -13.86 12.80
C TRP A 238 6.65 -14.23 13.47
N LYS A 239 6.60 -15.37 14.18
CA LYS A 239 5.37 -15.86 14.81
C LYS A 239 4.78 -14.88 15.82
N TRP A 240 5.63 -14.24 16.63
CA TRP A 240 5.16 -13.24 17.58
C TRP A 240 4.77 -11.95 16.86
N ALA A 241 5.59 -11.50 15.90
CA ALA A 241 5.35 -10.29 15.14
C ALA A 241 4.02 -10.33 14.36
N VAL A 242 3.72 -11.44 13.68
CA VAL A 242 2.46 -11.62 12.93
C VAL A 242 1.24 -11.63 13.85
N ASN A 243 1.34 -12.26 15.03
CA ASN A 243 0.22 -12.29 15.98
C ASN A 243 -0.06 -10.91 16.57
N VAL A 244 0.98 -10.16 16.95
CA VAL A 244 0.83 -8.82 17.51
C VAL A 244 0.33 -7.83 16.46
N ALA A 245 0.95 -7.81 15.27
CA ALA A 245 0.53 -6.93 14.18
C ALA A 245 -0.88 -7.26 13.69
N GLY A 246 -1.21 -8.56 13.56
CA GLY A 246 -2.55 -9.01 13.18
C GLY A 246 -3.60 -8.60 14.20
N ALA A 247 -3.33 -8.77 15.50
CA ALA A 247 -4.22 -8.31 16.56
C ALA A 247 -4.40 -6.78 16.52
N ALA A 248 -3.33 -6.01 16.33
CA ALA A 248 -3.39 -4.56 16.22
C ALA A 248 -4.24 -4.10 15.02
N VAL A 249 -4.09 -4.75 13.86
CA VAL A 249 -4.89 -4.47 12.65
C VAL A 249 -6.37 -4.74 12.90
N VAL A 250 -6.71 -5.89 13.47
CA VAL A 250 -8.10 -6.24 13.78
C VAL A 250 -8.72 -5.27 14.79
N ILE A 251 -8.00 -4.97 15.89
CA ILE A 251 -8.46 -4.01 16.89
C ILE A 251 -8.67 -2.63 16.26
N GLY A 252 -7.70 -2.14 15.50
CA GLY A 252 -7.76 -0.85 14.80
C GLY A 252 -8.97 -0.77 13.86
N ILE A 253 -9.16 -1.78 13.02
CA ILE A 253 -10.29 -1.84 12.07
C ILE A 253 -11.63 -1.84 12.80
N VAL A 254 -11.80 -2.71 13.80
CA VAL A 254 -13.06 -2.81 14.55
C VAL A 254 -13.34 -1.50 15.27
N SER A 255 -12.33 -0.85 15.86
CA SER A 255 -12.51 0.43 16.54
C SER A 255 -12.83 1.57 15.59
N VAL A 256 -12.22 1.65 14.41
CA VAL A 256 -12.61 2.63 13.37
C VAL A 256 -14.05 2.41 12.94
N LEU A 257 -14.44 1.15 12.68
CA LEU A 257 -15.81 0.81 12.28
C LEU A 257 -16.82 1.22 13.35
N VAL A 258 -16.58 0.84 14.61
CA VAL A 258 -17.46 1.20 15.73
C VAL A 258 -17.49 2.71 15.92
N GLY A 259 -16.34 3.38 15.92
CA GLY A 259 -16.26 4.83 16.08
C GLY A 259 -17.00 5.57 14.96
N SER A 260 -16.94 5.08 13.71
CA SER A 260 -17.62 5.69 12.55
C SER A 260 -19.14 5.65 12.61
N ILE A 261 -19.72 4.84 13.50
CA ILE A 261 -21.16 4.83 13.76
C ILE A 261 -21.56 6.06 14.59
N PHE A 262 -20.66 6.53 15.45
CA PHE A 262 -20.92 7.62 16.39
C PHE A 262 -20.34 8.96 15.91
N ASP A 263 -19.22 8.93 15.20
CA ASP A 263 -18.60 10.12 14.62
C ASP A 263 -18.84 10.19 13.12
N SER A 264 -19.46 11.29 12.68
CA SER A 264 -19.72 11.54 11.26
C SER A 264 -18.69 12.47 10.62
N GLY A 265 -17.70 12.95 11.38
CA GLY A 265 -16.70 13.94 10.95
C GLY A 265 -17.33 15.30 10.60
N TYR A 266 -18.59 15.53 10.94
CA TYR A 266 -19.31 16.76 10.63
C TYR A 266 -20.33 17.16 11.72
N PRO A 267 -20.40 18.46 12.10
CA PRO A 267 -19.53 19.55 11.65
C PRO A 267 -18.11 19.39 12.18
N VAL A 268 -17.10 19.61 11.32
CA VAL A 268 -15.69 19.63 11.77
C VAL A 268 -15.56 20.76 12.79
N PRO A 269 -15.25 20.47 14.06
CA PRO A 269 -15.21 21.49 15.09
C PRO A 269 -14.13 22.54 14.79
N ALA A 270 -14.35 23.81 15.16
CA ALA A 270 -13.35 24.87 14.97
C ALA A 270 -12.21 24.81 16.01
N GLY A 271 -12.40 24.06 17.10
CA GLY A 271 -11.39 23.81 18.13
C GLY A 271 -11.45 22.35 18.59
N LEU A 272 -10.54 21.94 19.48
CA LEU A 272 -10.58 20.62 20.09
C LEU A 272 -11.87 20.46 20.90
N THR A 273 -12.77 19.61 20.43
CA THR A 273 -13.85 19.12 21.27
C THR A 273 -13.28 18.01 22.14
N VAL A 274 -13.51 18.12 23.44
CA VAL A 274 -13.38 16.98 24.36
C VAL A 274 -14.82 16.71 24.76
N GLY A 275 -15.50 15.86 23.98
CA GLY A 275 -16.95 15.92 23.85
C GLY A 275 -17.70 14.60 23.95
N GLY A 276 -17.61 13.91 25.10
CA GLY A 276 -18.79 13.37 25.81
C GLY A 276 -19.76 12.36 25.15
N GLY A 277 -19.43 11.74 24.02
CA GLY A 277 -20.04 10.47 23.61
C GLY A 277 -19.50 9.32 24.49
N PRO A 278 -19.91 8.04 24.32
CA PRO A 278 -19.22 6.93 24.97
C PRO A 278 -17.84 6.74 24.31
N THR A 279 -16.95 7.72 24.47
CA THR A 279 -15.50 7.59 24.36
C THR A 279 -15.05 6.69 25.50
N SER A 280 -15.46 5.42 25.38
CA SER A 280 -14.93 4.38 26.22
C SER A 280 -13.42 4.41 26.01
N ILE A 281 -12.67 4.34 27.10
CA ILE A 281 -11.20 4.22 27.07
C ILE A 281 -10.77 3.16 26.03
N LEU A 282 -11.60 2.12 25.84
CA LEU A 282 -11.43 1.09 24.81
C LEU A 282 -11.47 1.63 23.37
N LEU A 283 -12.41 2.51 23.02
CA LEU A 283 -12.49 3.11 21.69
C LEU A 283 -11.29 4.02 21.43
N THR A 284 -10.90 4.84 22.41
CA THR A 284 -9.68 5.66 22.33
C THR A 284 -8.44 4.81 22.14
N ILE A 285 -8.27 3.74 22.93
CA ILE A 285 -7.14 2.81 22.77
C ILE A 285 -7.17 2.20 21.38
N GLY A 286 -8.31 1.67 20.95
CA GLY A 286 -8.40 0.96 19.67
C GLY A 286 -8.19 1.85 18.45
N ILE A 287 -8.70 3.09 18.46
CA ILE A 287 -8.41 4.08 17.42
C ILE A 287 -6.92 4.42 17.38
N ASN A 288 -6.29 4.61 18.54
CA ASN A 288 -4.84 4.84 18.62
C ASN A 288 -4.03 3.62 18.17
N VAL A 289 -4.50 2.40 18.42
CA VAL A 289 -3.90 1.17 17.87
C VAL A 289 -3.99 1.18 16.35
N GLY A 290 -5.12 1.60 15.77
CA GLY A 290 -5.23 1.81 14.32
C GLY A 290 -4.24 2.85 13.79
N MET A 291 -4.08 3.98 14.49
CA MET A 291 -3.07 4.99 14.16
C MET A 291 -1.64 4.42 14.21
N PHE A 292 -1.35 3.57 15.21
CA PHE A 292 -0.06 2.89 15.32
C PHE A 292 0.20 1.94 14.13
N VAL A 293 -0.81 1.22 13.63
CA VAL A 293 -0.67 0.39 12.43
C VAL A 293 -0.29 1.22 11.22
N LEU A 294 -0.85 2.43 11.06
CA LEU A 294 -0.46 3.34 9.98
C LEU A 294 0.98 3.83 10.13
N LEU A 295 1.41 4.19 11.34
CA LEU A 295 2.80 4.55 11.63
C LEU A 295 3.77 3.40 11.32
N LEU A 296 3.40 2.17 11.67
CA LEU A 296 4.15 0.97 11.32
C LEU A 296 4.25 0.81 9.79
N GLY A 297 3.19 1.10 9.05
CA GLY A 297 3.22 1.13 7.58
C GLY A 297 4.24 2.11 7.00
N VAL A 298 4.33 3.32 7.56
CA VAL A 298 5.38 4.29 7.18
C VAL A 298 6.77 3.73 7.45
N VAL A 299 6.99 3.16 8.64
CA VAL A 299 8.28 2.54 9.01
C VAL A 299 8.66 1.43 8.03
N LEU A 300 7.73 0.54 7.67
CA LEU A 300 7.96 -0.54 6.72
C LEU A 300 8.24 -0.01 5.31
N SER A 301 7.53 1.03 4.87
CA SER A 301 7.76 1.69 3.58
C SER A 301 9.14 2.35 3.51
N THR A 302 9.55 3.05 4.58
CA THR A 302 10.90 3.62 4.71
C THR A 302 11.95 2.51 4.71
N TYR A 303 11.73 1.44 5.50
CA TYR A 303 12.64 0.31 5.57
C TYR A 303 12.83 -0.37 4.20
N GLY A 304 11.74 -0.59 3.45
CA GLY A 304 11.81 -1.12 2.09
C GLY A 304 12.61 -0.23 1.12
N ASN A 305 12.45 1.09 1.21
CA ASN A 305 13.24 2.04 0.41
C ASN A 305 14.73 2.06 0.81
N VAL A 306 15.06 1.94 2.10
CA VAL A 306 16.44 1.81 2.57
C VAL A 306 17.08 0.51 2.06
N LEU A 307 16.33 -0.59 2.10
CA LEU A 307 16.80 -1.87 1.55
C LEU A 307 17.03 -1.78 0.04
N ARG A 308 16.14 -1.12 -0.72
CA ARG A 308 16.37 -0.83 -2.14
C ARG A 308 17.69 -0.08 -2.34
N ALA A 309 17.90 1.01 -1.61
CA ALA A 309 19.10 1.83 -1.79
C ALA A 309 20.39 1.04 -1.49
N ARG A 310 20.39 0.19 -0.46
CA ARG A 310 21.53 -0.70 -0.16
C ARG A 310 21.76 -1.72 -1.25
N TYR A 311 20.68 -2.29 -1.78
CA TYR A 311 20.76 -3.26 -2.86
C TYR A 311 21.27 -2.64 -4.16
N GLU A 312 20.80 -1.44 -4.52
CA GLU A 312 21.30 -0.66 -5.66
C GLU A 312 22.80 -0.36 -5.53
N GLN A 313 23.28 -0.03 -4.33
CA GLN A 313 24.69 0.19 -4.06
C GLN A 313 25.53 -1.09 -4.24
N GLN A 314 25.01 -2.24 -3.80
CA GLN A 314 25.69 -3.52 -3.94
C GLN A 314 25.79 -3.96 -5.41
N VAL A 315 24.71 -3.85 -6.18
CA VAL A 315 24.74 -4.18 -7.61
C VAL A 315 25.73 -3.27 -8.36
N ALA A 316 25.77 -1.98 -8.02
CA ALA A 316 26.72 -1.05 -8.63
C ALA A 316 28.18 -1.33 -8.27
N SER A 317 28.47 -1.80 -7.05
CA SER A 317 29.83 -2.24 -6.69
C SER A 317 30.23 -3.51 -7.42
N ASP A 318 29.32 -4.48 -7.52
CA ASP A 318 29.58 -5.75 -8.18
C ASP A 318 29.82 -5.56 -9.70
N GLU A 319 29.07 -4.65 -10.35
CA GLU A 319 29.31 -4.25 -11.75
C GLU A 319 30.66 -3.54 -11.94
N HIS A 320 31.04 -2.66 -11.02
CA HIS A 320 32.33 -1.94 -11.09
C HIS A 320 33.53 -2.89 -10.90
N ASP A 321 33.43 -3.87 -10.02
CA ASP A 321 34.48 -4.86 -9.77
C ASP A 321 34.57 -5.92 -10.90
N SER A 322 33.60 -5.98 -11.80
CA SER A 322 33.57 -6.89 -12.96
C SER A 322 33.92 -6.24 -14.30
N GLU A 323 34.16 -4.92 -14.35
CA GLU A 323 34.79 -4.28 -15.52
C GLU A 323 36.30 -4.62 -15.54
N PRO A 324 36.84 -5.19 -16.63
CA PRO A 324 38.28 -5.45 -16.71
C PRO A 324 39.04 -4.12 -16.68
N GLU A 325 39.96 -3.97 -15.72
CA GLU A 325 40.93 -2.88 -15.70
C GLU A 325 41.52 -2.72 -17.12
N ALA A 326 41.25 -1.60 -17.77
CA ALA A 326 41.87 -1.27 -19.04
C ALA A 326 43.39 -1.24 -18.81
N ALA A 327 44.07 -2.29 -19.27
CA ALA A 327 45.52 -2.43 -19.19
C ALA A 327 46.17 -1.25 -19.92
N ALA A 328 46.58 -0.25 -19.14
CA ALA A 328 47.49 0.80 -19.58
C ALA A 328 48.91 0.39 -19.17
N ASP A 329 49.46 -0.67 -19.75
CA ASP A 329 50.90 -0.92 -19.69
C ASP A 329 51.57 -0.40 -20.97
N GLY A 330 52.05 0.83 -20.88
CA GLY A 330 52.97 1.38 -21.86
C GLY A 330 54.24 0.54 -21.91
N GLY A 331 54.32 -0.38 -22.87
CA GLY A 331 55.51 -1.19 -23.13
C GLY A 331 56.70 -0.30 -23.49
N GLN A 332 57.74 -0.30 -22.65
CA GLN A 332 59.08 0.08 -23.07
C GLN A 332 59.72 -1.09 -23.83
N PRO A 333 60.35 -0.85 -24.99
CA PRO A 333 61.10 -1.90 -25.68
C PRO A 333 62.33 -2.24 -24.84
N ARG A 334 62.58 -3.54 -24.64
CA ARG A 334 63.86 -4.04 -24.13
C ARG A 334 64.87 -3.95 -25.27
N ASP A 335 65.91 -3.14 -25.07
CA ASP A 335 67.09 -3.08 -25.92
C ASP A 335 67.84 -4.43 -25.89
N GLU A 336 68.11 -4.98 -27.07
CA GLU A 336 69.23 -5.91 -27.33
C GLU A 336 70.28 -5.21 -28.19
#